data_AF-A0A930MWP3-F1
#
_entry.id   AF-A0A930MWP3-F1
#
_cell.length_a   1.000
_cell.length_b   1.000
_cell.length_c   1.000
_cell.angle_alpha   90.00
_cell.angle_beta   90.00
_cell.angle_gamma   90.00
#
_symmetry.space_group_name_H-M   'P 1'
#
loop_
_entity.id
_entity.type
_entity.pdbx_description
1 polymer ?
#
loop_
_entity_poly.entity_id
_entity_poly.type
_entity_poly.pdbx_seq_one_letter_code
_entity_poly.pdbx_strand_id
1 'polypeptide(L)' 'MDKIARLKEILESSRRAVFFGGAGMSTESGIPDFRSAGGIYSETLH' A
#
# COMPACT_ATOMS: atom_id res chain seq x y z
N MET A 1 3.20 -20.55 -11.44
CA MET A 1 4.23 -19.76 -10.72
C MET A 1 3.56 -19.06 -9.56
N ASP A 2 4.18 -19.10 -8.39
CA ASP A 2 3.76 -18.32 -7.24
C ASP A 2 3.84 -16.80 -7.54
N LYS A 3 2.85 -16.02 -7.08
CA LYS A 3 2.74 -14.58 -7.39
C LYS A 3 3.90 -13.80 -6.78
N ILE A 4 4.36 -14.21 -5.60
CA ILE A 4 5.49 -13.58 -4.91
C ILE A 4 6.79 -13.89 -5.67
N ALA A 5 6.99 -15.16 -6.07
CA ALA A 5 8.13 -15.54 -6.91
C ALA A 5 8.19 -14.72 -8.22
N ARG A 6 7.05 -14.49 -8.88
CA ARG A 6 6.99 -13.68 -10.10
C ARG A 6 7.33 -12.21 -9.86
N LEU A 7 6.84 -11.61 -8.77
CA LEU A 7 7.17 -10.23 -8.42
C LEU A 7 8.67 -10.09 -8.13
N LYS A 8 9.26 -11.05 -7.42
CA LYS A 8 10.69 -11.07 -7.12
C LYS A 8 11.54 -11.05 -8.39
N GLU A 9 11.23 -11.90 -9.38
CA GLU A 9 11.94 -11.90 -10.68
C GLU A 9 11.87 -10.53 -11.38
N ILE A 10 10.70 -9.88 -11.36
CA ILE A 10 10.51 -8.56 -11.98
C ILE A 10 11.35 -7.51 -11.26
N LEU A 11 11.40 -7.54 -9.92
CA LEU A 11 12.21 -6.60 -9.14
C LEU A 11 13.71 -6.83 -9.35
N GLU A 12 14.17 -8.09 -9.34
CA GLU A 12 15.59 -8.43 -9.53
C GLU A 12 16.11 -8.07 -10.92
N SER A 13 15.28 -8.20 -11.96
CA SER A 13 15.64 -7.85 -13.34
C SER A 13 15.51 -6.35 -13.66
N SER A 14 14.90 -5.56 -12.78
CA SER A 14 14.63 -4.14 -13.01
C SER A 14 15.77 -3.24 -12.55
N ARG A 15 16.41 -2.51 -13.47
CA ARG A 15 17.42 -1.48 -13.13
C ARG A 15 16.80 -0.21 -12.54
N ARG A 16 15.52 0.05 -12.81
CA ARG A 16 14.79 1.26 -12.36
C ARG A 16 13.36 0.85 -12.01
N ALA A 17 13.06 0.81 -10.72
CA ALA A 17 11.73 0.50 -10.21
C ALA A 17 11.04 1.79 -9.73
N VAL A 18 9.76 1.93 -10.06
CA VAL A 18 8.89 2.97 -9.54
C VAL A 18 7.71 2.30 -8.87
N PHE A 19 7.40 2.70 -7.65
CA PHE A 19 6.25 2.22 -6.91
C PHE A 19 5.27 3.37 -6.69
N PHE A 20 3.98 3.09 -6.91
CA PHE A 20 2.89 4.00 -6.61
C PHE A 20 2.19 3.54 -5.34
N GLY A 21 2.45 4.26 -4.26
CA GLY A 21 1.81 4.03 -2.97
C GLY A 21 0.62 4.96 -2.72
N GLY A 22 -0.16 4.64 -1.69
CA GLY A 22 -1.17 5.50 -1.11
C GLY A 22 -1.12 5.46 0.41
N ALA A 23 -2.08 6.11 1.09
CA ALA A 23 -2.13 6.20 2.55
C ALA A 23 -2.16 4.84 3.26
N GLY A 24 -2.68 3.80 2.60
CA GLY A 24 -2.70 2.42 3.10
C GLY A 24 -1.30 1.85 3.42
N MET A 25 -0.21 2.43 2.88
CA MET A 25 1.15 2.00 3.22
C MET A 25 1.55 2.37 4.66
N SER A 26 0.82 3.28 5.30
CA SER A 26 1.13 3.82 6.63
C SER A 26 0.13 3.39 7.72
N THR A 27 -0.92 2.65 7.38
CA THR A 27 -1.96 2.20 8.33
C THR A 27 -1.38 1.28 9.40
N GLU A 28 -0.49 0.37 9.02
CA GLU A 28 0.21 -0.52 9.95
C GLU A 28 1.20 0.22 10.85
N SER A 29 1.54 1.48 10.53
CA SER A 29 2.33 2.37 11.38
C SER A 29 1.47 3.28 12.26
N GLY A 30 0.15 3.06 12.29
CA GLY A 30 -0.80 3.84 13.09
C GLY A 30 -1.26 5.16 12.44
N ILE A 31 -0.94 5.39 11.17
CA ILE A 31 -1.42 6.58 10.44
C ILE A 31 -2.68 6.18 9.65
N PRO A 32 -3.86 6.75 9.97
CA PRO A 32 -5.11 6.35 9.32
C PRO A 32 -5.09 6.67 7.82
N ASP A 33 -5.71 5.80 7.03
CA ASP A 33 -5.99 6.12 5.63
C ASP A 33 -7.25 6.99 5.51
N PHE A 34 -7.68 7.24 4.28
CA PHE A 34 -8.84 8.11 4.04
C PHE A 34 -10.17 7.37 4.09
N ARG A 35 -10.23 6.13 3.60
CA ARG A 35 -11.50 5.49 3.16
C ARG A 35 -11.83 4.17 3.85
N SER A 36 -10.93 3.61 4.66
CA SER A 36 -11.24 2.42 5.45
C SER A 36 -12.27 2.74 6.54
N ALA A 37 -12.80 1.70 7.20
CA ALA A 37 -13.78 1.86 8.28
C ALA A 37 -13.24 2.61 9.50
N GLY A 38 -11.91 2.70 9.66
CA GLY A 38 -11.24 3.53 10.67
C GLY A 38 -10.44 4.67 10.04
N GLY A 39 -10.76 5.04 8.80
CA GLY A 39 -10.10 6.12 8.07
C GLY A 39 -10.68 7.50 8.41
N ILE A 40 -10.01 8.55 7.95
CA ILE A 40 -10.35 9.94 8.26
C ILE A 40 -11.81 10.29 7.87
N TYR A 41 -12.31 9.76 6.74
CA TYR A 41 -13.68 10.07 6.31
C TYR A 41 -14.77 9.35 7.11
N SER A 42 -14.43 8.25 7.79
CA SER A 42 -15.35 7.63 8.76
C SER A 42 -15.39 8.36 10.10
N GLU A 43 -14.38 9.18 10.43
CA GLU A 43 -14.35 9.97 11.67
C GLU A 43 -15.21 11.25 11.60
N THR A 44 -15.57 11.73 10.40
CA THR A 44 -16.24 13.04 10.22
C THR A 44 -17.78 12.96 10.11
N LEU A 45 -18.41 11.88 10.60
CA LEU A 45 -19.86 11.83 10.81
C LEU A 45 -20.16 12.07 12.30
N HIS A 46 -19.94 13.30 12.75
CA HIS A 46 -20.51 13.84 13.99
C HIS A 46 -21.56 14.91 13.63
#